data_AF-A0A4Q6BNR5-F1
#
_entry.id   AF-A0A4Q6BNR5-F1
#
_cell.length_a   1.000
_cell.length_b   1.000
_cell.length_c   1.000
_cell.angle_alpha   90.00
_cell.angle_beta   90.00
_cell.angle_gamma   90.00
#
_symmetry.space_group_name_H-M   'P 1'
#
loop_
_entity.id
_entity.type
_entity.pdbx_description
1 polymer ?
#
loop_
_entity_poly.entity_id
_entity_poly.type
_entity_poly.pdbx_seq_one_letter_code
_entity_poly.pdbx_strand_id
1 'polypeptide(L)'
;MQKNYVAPSLDLPWENDIVALRRDFHAHPEIGFEEVRTAAIVAQRLRDLGLEVTEGIGTTGVVAILKGGKPGPCVLVRADMDALPILE
;
A
#
# COMPACT_ATOMS: atom_id res chain seq x y z
N MET A 1 31.33 -10.12 1.57
CA MET A 1 30.32 -9.13 1.11
C MET A 1 29.09 -9.29 2.00
N GLN A 2 28.98 -8.46 3.04
CA GLN A 2 27.92 -8.55 4.04
C GLN A 2 26.73 -7.72 3.51
N LYS A 3 25.66 -8.40 3.10
CA LYS A 3 24.43 -7.73 2.65
C LYS A 3 23.63 -7.32 3.88
N ASN A 4 23.76 -6.07 4.29
CA ASN A 4 22.89 -5.46 5.30
C ASN A 4 21.54 -5.14 4.63
N TYR A 5 20.60 -6.10 4.63
CA TYR A 5 19.26 -5.92 4.05
C TYR A 5 18.22 -5.34 4.99
N VAL A 6 18.58 -5.10 6.25
CA VAL A 6 17.72 -4.38 7.19
C VAL A 6 18.48 -3.12 7.54
N ALA A 7 18.02 -1.99 7.01
CA ALA A 7 18.58 -0.73 7.44
C ALA A 7 18.24 -0.53 8.93
N PRO A 8 19.20 -0.07 9.75
CA PRO A 8 18.93 0.36 11.13
C PRO A 8 17.82 1.41 11.10
N SER A 9 16.99 1.46 12.16
CA SER A 9 15.85 2.37 12.35
C SER A 9 15.92 3.54 11.37
N LEU A 10 15.27 3.36 10.22
CA LEU A 10 15.40 4.33 9.16
C LEU A 10 14.58 5.53 9.63
N ASP A 11 15.25 6.61 10.02
CA ASP A 11 14.66 7.94 10.16
C ASP A 11 14.20 8.39 8.76
N LEU A 12 13.14 7.73 8.26
CA LEU A 12 12.61 7.97 6.92
C LEU A 12 11.86 9.28 6.96
N PRO A 13 12.04 10.16 5.96
CA PRO A 13 11.33 11.43 5.93
C PRO A 13 9.80 11.26 5.85
N TRP A 14 9.32 10.06 5.51
CA TRP A 14 7.90 9.69 5.45
C TRP A 14 7.41 8.84 6.64
N GLU A 15 8.21 8.62 7.69
CA GLU A 15 7.81 7.77 8.82
C GLU A 15 6.52 8.25 9.49
N ASN A 16 6.44 9.55 9.83
CA ASN A 16 5.27 10.14 10.46
C ASN A 16 4.01 10.01 9.59
N ASP A 17 4.17 10.11 8.27
CA ASP A 17 3.07 9.98 7.31
C ASP A 17 2.56 8.53 7.25
N ILE A 18 3.46 7.54 7.24
CA ILE A 18 3.08 6.11 7.32
C ILE A 18 2.39 5.80 8.65
N VAL A 19 2.90 6.33 9.78
CA VAL A 19 2.27 6.13 11.10
C VAL A 19 0.88 6.75 11.14
N ALA A 20 0.70 7.95 10.58
CA ALA A 20 -0.60 8.60 10.46
C ALA A 20 -1.57 7.77 9.60
N LEU A 21 -1.11 7.28 8.44
CA LEU A 21 -1.92 6.42 7.55
C LEU A 21 -2.35 5.13 8.24
N ARG A 22 -1.44 4.45 8.96
CA ARG A 22 -1.77 3.26 9.74
C ARG A 22 -2.85 3.54 10.78
N ARG A 23 -2.75 4.65 11.52
CA ARG A 23 -3.74 5.05 12.53
C ARG A 23 -5.09 5.38 11.89
N ASP A 24 -5.10 6.00 10.73
CA ASP A 24 -6.32 6.33 9.99
C ASP A 24 -7.06 5.07 9.50
N PHE A 25 -6.35 4.11 8.91
CA PHE A 25 -6.95 2.84 8.50
C PHE A 25 -7.44 2.01 9.70
N HIS A 26 -6.69 2.02 10.80
CA HIS A 26 -7.07 1.32 12.02
C HIS A 26 -8.33 1.91 12.67
N ALA A 27 -8.49 3.24 12.63
CA ALA A 27 -9.67 3.92 13.18
C ALA A 27 -10.92 3.78 12.28
N HIS A 28 -10.74 3.42 11.01
CA HIS A 28 -11.82 3.27 10.02
C HIS A 28 -11.70 1.91 9.30
N PRO A 29 -11.84 0.78 10.03
CA PRO A 29 -11.68 -0.54 9.45
C PRO A 29 -12.84 -0.85 8.47
N GLU A 30 -12.51 -1.48 7.35
CA GLU A 30 -13.48 -1.97 6.36
C GLU A 30 -13.28 -3.48 6.17
N ILE A 31 -14.39 -4.23 6.02
CA ILE A 31 -14.35 -5.68 5.89
C ILE A 31 -14.09 -6.12 4.44
N GLY A 32 -13.77 -7.41 4.28
CA GLY A 32 -13.54 -8.04 2.99
C GLY A 32 -14.59 -7.69 1.93
N PHE A 33 -14.15 -7.19 0.78
CA PHE A 33 -14.95 -6.71 -0.37
C PHE A 33 -15.73 -5.40 -0.16
N GLU A 34 -15.58 -4.74 0.99
CA GLU A 34 -16.22 -3.47 1.33
C GLU A 34 -15.19 -2.34 1.59
N GLU A 35 -13.93 -2.54 1.23
CA GLU A 35 -12.78 -1.65 1.46
C GLU A 35 -12.76 -0.42 0.53
N VAL A 36 -13.92 0.23 0.34
CA VAL A 36 -14.12 1.31 -0.64
C VAL A 36 -13.26 2.52 -0.31
N ARG A 37 -13.21 2.94 0.97
CA ARG A 37 -12.43 4.10 1.42
C ARG A 37 -10.94 3.80 1.38
N THR A 38 -10.56 2.62 1.85
CA THR A 38 -9.18 2.15 1.92
C THR A 38 -8.59 2.02 0.53
N ALA A 39 -9.30 1.38 -0.40
CA ALA A 39 -8.91 1.28 -1.80
C ALA A 39 -8.72 2.65 -2.45
N ALA A 40 -9.66 3.59 -2.24
CA ALA A 40 -9.58 4.93 -2.79
C ALA A 40 -8.34 5.70 -2.29
N ILE A 41 -8.01 5.60 -0.98
CA ILE A 41 -6.80 6.23 -0.43
C ILE A 41 -5.54 5.62 -1.02
N VAL A 42 -5.46 4.28 -1.09
CA VAL A 42 -4.31 3.57 -1.65
C VAL A 42 -4.12 3.97 -3.12
N ALA A 43 -5.19 3.98 -3.92
CA ALA A 43 -5.13 4.39 -5.32
C ALA A 43 -4.67 5.84 -5.48
N GLN A 44 -5.19 6.77 -4.68
CA GLN A 44 -4.79 8.18 -4.74
C GLN A 44 -3.31 8.35 -4.40
N ARG A 45 -2.82 7.74 -3.30
CA ARG A 45 -1.40 7.83 -2.93
C ARG A 45 -0.48 7.23 -3.99
N LEU A 46 -0.85 6.11 -4.61
CA LEU A 46 -0.07 5.52 -5.70
C LEU A 46 -0.04 6.43 -6.94
N ARG A 47 -1.13 7.14 -7.24
CA ARG A 47 -1.16 8.16 -8.30
C ARG A 47 -0.30 9.36 -7.97
N ASP A 48 -0.30 9.84 -6.73
CA ASP A 48 0.52 10.97 -6.28
C ASP A 48 2.02 10.66 -6.38
N LEU A 49 2.39 9.37 -6.26
CA LEU A 49 3.75 8.88 -6.53
C LEU A 49 4.08 8.75 -8.03
N GLY A 50 3.13 9.06 -8.93
CA GLY A 50 3.32 9.01 -10.37
C GLY A 50 3.19 7.61 -10.98
N LEU A 51 2.53 6.67 -10.30
CA LEU A 51 2.35 5.30 -10.79
C LEU A 51 1.12 5.16 -11.69
N GLU A 52 1.17 4.17 -12.59
CA GLU A 52 0.01 3.76 -13.39
C GLU A 52 -0.88 2.85 -12.52
N VAL A 53 -2.09 3.30 -12.19
CA VAL A 53 -2.99 2.65 -11.21
C VAL A 53 -4.27 2.14 -11.87
N THR A 54 -4.59 0.88 -11.59
CA THR A 54 -5.86 0.22 -11.94
C THR A 54 -6.63 -0.14 -10.67
N GLU A 55 -7.89 0.27 -10.60
CA GLU A 55 -8.82 0.01 -9.49
C GLU A 55 -9.92 -0.98 -9.90
N GLY A 56 -10.70 -1.47 -8.94
CA GLY A 56 -11.87 -2.30 -9.20
C GLY A 56 -11.55 -3.77 -9.50
N ILE A 57 -10.33 -4.22 -9.15
CA ILE A 57 -9.90 -5.61 -9.38
C ILE A 57 -10.50 -6.48 -8.27
N GLY A 58 -11.43 -7.36 -8.61
CA GLY A 58 -12.10 -8.17 -7.58
C GLY A 58 -12.86 -7.30 -6.56
N THR A 59 -13.64 -6.33 -7.05
CA THR A 59 -14.41 -5.34 -6.29
C THR A 59 -13.59 -4.13 -5.85
N THR A 60 -12.66 -4.30 -4.92
CA THR A 60 -11.93 -3.18 -4.26
C THR A 60 -10.42 -3.20 -4.49
N GLY A 61 -9.88 -4.22 -5.17
CA GLY A 61 -8.45 -4.37 -5.38
C GLY A 61 -7.84 -3.26 -6.22
N VAL A 62 -6.63 -2.86 -5.83
CA VAL A 62 -5.80 -1.83 -6.49
C VAL A 62 -4.47 -2.45 -6.93
N VAL A 63 -4.08 -2.23 -8.18
CA VAL A 63 -2.76 -2.59 -8.70
C VAL A 63 -2.10 -1.35 -9.27
N ALA A 64 -0.83 -1.12 -8.91
CA ALA A 64 0.00 -0.08 -9.49
C ALA A 64 1.24 -0.66 -10.17
N ILE A 65 1.62 -0.07 -11.30
CA ILE A 65 2.79 -0.48 -12.08
C ILE A 65 3.87 0.61 -11.97
N LEU A 66 5.03 0.23 -11.44
CA LEU A 66 6.27 1.00 -11.56
C LEU A 66 7.10 0.45 -12.71
N LYS A 67 7.13 1.17 -13.84
CA LYS A 67 7.95 0.79 -15.00
C LYS A 67 9.40 1.22 -14.77
N GLY A 68 10.30 0.24 -14.69
CA GLY A 68 11.75 0.49 -14.64
C GLY A 68 12.29 1.06 -15.97
N GLY A 69 13.45 1.71 -15.91
CA GLY A 69 14.07 2.34 -17.09
C GLY A 69 14.76 1.39 -18.08
N LYS A 70 14.76 0.08 -17.83
CA LYS A 70 15.42 -0.94 -18.68
C LYS A 70 14.56 -2.21 -18.77
N PRO A 71 14.67 -2.99 -19.86
CA PRO A 71 14.07 -4.32 -19.93
C PRO A 71 14.59 -5.22 -18.80
N GLY A 72 13.71 -6.04 -18.23
CA GLY A 72 14.07 -6.92 -17.12
C GLY A 72 12.88 -7.73 -16.58
N PRO A 73 13.12 -8.56 -15.56
CA PRO A 73 12.08 -9.34 -14.90
C PRO A 73 11.09 -8.43 -14.15
N CYS A 74 9.87 -8.92 -13.97
CA CYS A 74 8.83 -8.28 -13.17
C CYS A 74 8.78 -8.89 -11.75
N VAL A 75 8.61 -8.06 -10.73
CA VAL A 75 8.46 -8.46 -9.33
C VAL A 75 7.16 -7.89 -8.78
N LEU A 76 6.40 -8.70 -8.04
CA LEU A 76 5.18 -8.28 -7.36
C LEU A 76 5.42 -8.12 -5.86
N VAL A 77 5.00 -6.99 -5.31
CA VAL A 77 4.82 -6.77 -3.87
C VAL A 77 3.33 -6.71 -3.60
N ARG A 78 2.84 -7.48 -2.63
CA ARG A 78 1.41 -7.60 -2.30
C ARG A 78 1.18 -7.31 -0.83
N ALA A 79 0.13 -6.53 -0.55
CA ALA A 79 -0.45 -6.31 0.78
C ALA A 79 -1.96 -6.49 0.69
N ASP A 80 -2.58 -6.92 1.78
CA ASP A 80 -4.03 -6.91 2.01
C ASP A 80 -4.49 -5.58 2.62
N MET A 81 -5.81 -5.34 2.57
CA MET A 81 -6.44 -4.10 3.04
C MET A 81 -7.59 -4.35 4.02
N ASP A 82 -8.12 -5.57 4.10
CA ASP A 82 -9.32 -5.89 4.86
C ASP A 82 -9.08 -6.02 6.35
N ALA A 83 -10.08 -5.59 7.12
CA ALA A 83 -10.18 -5.82 8.54
C ALA A 83 -11.04 -7.06 8.85
N LEU A 84 -11.00 -7.48 10.11
CA LEU A 84 -11.84 -8.57 10.62
C LEU A 84 -13.05 -8.00 11.39
N PRO A 85 -14.19 -8.72 11.38
CA PRO A 85 -15.39 -8.33 12.13
C PRO A 85 -15.23 -8.66 13.63
N ILE A 86 -14.31 -7.98 14.30
CA ILE A 86 -14.03 -8.11 15.73
C ILE A 86 -14.08 -6.74 16.40
N LEU A 87 -14.37 -6.73 17.70
CA LEU A 87 -14.24 -5.52 18.52
C LEU A 87 -12.80 -5.44 19.05
N GLU A 88 -12.20 -4.25 18.97
CA GLU A 88 -10.88 -3.95 19.53
C GLU A 88 -10.82 -4.00 21.06
#